data_AF-A0A6J4N2S6-F1
#
_entry.id   AF-A0A6J4N2S6-F1
#
_cell.length_a   1.000
_cell.length_b   1.000
_cell.length_c   1.000
_cell.angle_alpha   90.00
_cell.angle_beta   90.00
_cell.angle_gamma   90.00
#
_symmetry.space_group_name_H-M   'P 1'
#
loop_
_entity.id
_entity.type
_entity.pdbx_description
1 polymer ?
#
loop_
_entity_poly.entity_id
_entity_poly.type
_entity_poly.pdbx_seq_one_letter_code
_entity_poly.pdbx_strand_id
1 'polypeptide(L)'
;MLAAFANAFRSPDLRKKIFFTLGILAIFRLGSIIPTPNVNVKQVDFCLTQASSGDQQGLYSLINLFSGGALLQLSIFALGIMPYITASIILQLLTVVIPRLEALKKEGQSGQTLITQYTRYLTLVLAVLNATAFVTLAVNDRLFTGCPGLVYDKGLFPVITMILTMTAGTGVIMWLGELITERGVGNGMSVMIFTQIAATFPSALWSLRVARPGSQGWVVF
;
A
#
# COMPACT_ATOMS: atom_id res chain seq x y z
N MET A 1 -29.44 -7.30 -9.73
CA MET A 1 -28.20 -6.61 -9.30
C MET A 1 -27.26 -6.27 -10.47
N LEU A 2 -27.04 -7.15 -11.46
CA LEU A 2 -26.22 -6.85 -12.66
C LEU A 2 -26.72 -5.63 -13.49
N ALA A 3 -28.04 -5.42 -13.55
CA ALA A 3 -28.62 -4.24 -14.22
C ALA A 3 -28.21 -2.90 -13.55
N ALA A 4 -27.91 -2.89 -12.25
CA ALA A 4 -27.46 -1.68 -11.55
C ALA A 4 -26.02 -1.32 -11.95
N PHE A 5 -25.14 -2.31 -12.15
CA PHE A 5 -23.80 -2.12 -12.70
C PHE A 5 -23.84 -1.66 -14.16
N ALA A 6 -24.74 -2.23 -14.98
CA ALA A 6 -24.94 -1.80 -16.36
C ALA A 6 -25.48 -0.36 -16.45
N ASN A 7 -26.38 0.03 -15.54
CA ASN A 7 -26.90 1.40 -15.47
C ASN A 7 -25.88 2.39 -14.90
N ALA A 8 -25.00 1.97 -13.98
CA ALA A 8 -23.89 2.79 -13.49
C ALA A 8 -22.92 3.17 -14.64
N PHE A 9 -22.69 2.27 -15.60
CA PHE A 9 -21.92 2.57 -16.81
C PHE A 9 -22.66 3.45 -17.83
N ARG A 10 -23.98 3.59 -17.70
CA ARG A 10 -24.82 4.33 -18.65
C ARG A 10 -24.92 5.81 -18.32
N SER A 11 -24.77 6.18 -17.05
CA SER A 11 -24.68 7.59 -16.62
C SER A 11 -23.32 8.19 -17.00
N PRO A 12 -23.27 9.30 -17.76
CA PRO A 12 -22.00 9.94 -18.15
C PRO A 12 -21.21 10.48 -16.96
N ASP A 13 -21.88 10.86 -15.87
CA ASP A 13 -21.24 11.37 -14.65
C ASP A 13 -20.55 10.23 -13.88
N LEU A 14 -21.28 9.13 -13.60
CA LEU A 14 -20.70 7.95 -12.97
C LEU A 14 -19.57 7.34 -13.79
N ARG A 15 -19.70 7.29 -15.12
CA ARG A 15 -18.65 6.82 -16.01
C ARG A 15 -17.36 7.63 -15.86
N LYS A 16 -17.45 8.97 -15.81
CA LYS A 16 -16.28 9.85 -15.59
C LYS A 16 -15.63 9.56 -14.24
N LYS A 17 -16.41 9.42 -13.17
CA LYS A 17 -15.89 9.11 -11.81
C LYS A 17 -15.22 7.73 -11.75
N ILE A 18 -15.76 6.74 -12.45
CA ILE A 18 -15.17 5.39 -12.55
C ILE A 18 -13.83 5.46 -13.30
N PHE A 19 -13.78 6.08 -14.48
CA PHE A 19 -12.52 6.21 -15.22
C PHE A 19 -11.47 7.02 -14.47
N PHE A 20 -11.89 8.06 -13.74
CA PHE A 20 -10.99 8.82 -12.87
C PHE A 20 -10.38 7.94 -11.78
N THR A 21 -11.22 7.17 -11.08
CA THR A 21 -10.78 6.21 -10.06
C THR A 21 -9.83 5.17 -10.64
N LEU A 22 -10.17 4.56 -11.77
CA LEU A 22 -9.32 3.58 -12.46
C LEU A 22 -7.99 4.19 -12.92
N GLY A 23 -7.99 5.44 -13.39
CA GLY A 23 -6.77 6.16 -13.75
C GLY A 23 -5.84 6.35 -12.56
N ILE A 24 -6.38 6.74 -11.40
CA ILE A 24 -5.58 6.85 -10.17
C ILE A 24 -5.05 5.48 -9.73
N LEU A 25 -5.86 4.43 -9.79
CA LEU A 25 -5.41 3.08 -9.44
C LEU A 25 -4.29 2.58 -10.38
N ALA A 26 -4.34 2.94 -11.66
CA ALA A 26 -3.27 2.64 -12.60
C ALA A 26 -1.97 3.38 -12.22
N ILE A 27 -2.04 4.68 -11.89
CA ILE A 27 -0.89 5.46 -11.41
C ILE A 27 -0.32 4.87 -10.13
N PHE A 28 -1.17 4.52 -9.17
CA PHE A 28 -0.79 3.84 -7.94
C PHE A 28 -0.03 2.54 -8.23
N ARG A 29 -0.51 1.74 -9.19
CA ARG A 29 0.19 0.51 -9.56
C ARG A 29 1.50 0.72 -10.30
N LEU A 30 1.59 1.70 -11.19
CA LEU A 30 2.86 2.05 -11.82
C LEU A 30 3.91 2.44 -10.76
N GLY A 31 3.55 3.28 -9.79
CA GLY A 31 4.49 3.66 -8.73
C GLY A 31 4.87 2.52 -7.78
N SER A 32 4.05 1.47 -7.66
CA SER A 32 4.41 0.26 -6.90
C SER A 32 5.44 -0.65 -7.59
N ILE A 33 5.67 -0.45 -8.89
CA ILE A 33 6.66 -1.21 -9.68
C ILE A 33 7.97 -0.42 -9.82
N ILE A 34 7.94 0.91 -9.65
CA ILE A 34 9.14 1.75 -9.74
C ILE A 34 9.98 1.56 -8.47
N PRO A 35 11.22 1.03 -8.59
CA PRO A 35 12.10 0.84 -7.44
C PRO A 35 12.56 2.19 -6.89
N THR A 36 12.79 2.24 -5.58
CA THR A 36 13.45 3.40 -4.95
C THR A 36 14.89 3.49 -5.47
N PRO A 37 15.47 4.71 -5.59
CA PRO A 37 16.89 4.86 -5.88
C PRO A 37 17.74 3.99 -4.94
N ASN A 38 18.90 3.54 -5.43
CA ASN A 38 19.88 2.74 -4.67
C ASN A 38 19.50 1.26 -4.41
N VAL A 39 18.35 0.77 -4.90
CA VAL A 39 17.92 -0.64 -4.76
C VAL A 39 18.43 -1.52 -5.90
N ASN A 40 19.00 -2.68 -5.58
CA ASN A 40 19.37 -3.69 -6.58
C ASN A 40 18.21 -4.66 -6.84
N VAL A 41 17.37 -4.34 -7.84
CA VAL A 41 16.16 -5.11 -8.19
C VAL A 41 16.47 -6.58 -8.48
N LYS A 42 17.60 -6.87 -9.15
CA LYS A 42 17.99 -8.26 -9.47
C LYS A 42 18.27 -9.10 -8.23
N GLN A 43 18.91 -8.50 -7.22
CA GLN A 43 19.17 -9.19 -5.96
C GLN A 43 17.89 -9.34 -5.15
N VAL A 44 17.04 -8.31 -5.12
CA VAL A 44 15.74 -8.38 -4.45
C VAL A 44 14.87 -9.50 -5.02
N ASP A 45 14.78 -9.64 -6.35
CA ASP A 45 13.99 -10.71 -6.98
C ASP A 45 14.57 -12.11 -6.70
N PHE A 46 15.90 -12.24 -6.71
CA PHE A 46 16.57 -13.48 -6.33
C PHE A 46 16.28 -13.86 -4.88
N CYS A 47 16.41 -12.90 -3.96
CA CYS A 47 16.17 -13.07 -2.53
C CYS A 47 14.71 -13.38 -2.22
N LEU A 48 13.76 -12.75 -2.92
CA LEU A 48 12.35 -13.03 -2.79
C LEU A 48 12.02 -14.46 -3.24
N THR A 49 12.63 -14.92 -4.33
CA THR A 49 12.46 -16.29 -4.84
C THR A 49 13.02 -17.31 -3.84
N GLN A 50 14.17 -17.03 -3.25
CA GLN A 50 14.79 -17.89 -2.23
C GLN A 50 13.98 -17.90 -0.93
N ALA A 51 13.54 -16.74 -0.45
CA ALA A 51 12.71 -16.58 0.74
C ALA A 51 11.34 -17.25 0.62
N SER A 52 10.82 -17.40 -0.60
CA SER A 52 9.57 -18.12 -0.89
C SER A 52 9.67 -19.64 -0.68
N SER A 53 10.88 -20.16 -0.43
CA SER A 53 11.15 -21.59 -0.20
C SER A 53 11.63 -21.93 1.22
N GLY A 54 11.77 -20.93 2.11
CA GLY A 54 12.24 -21.12 3.49
C GLY A 54 11.13 -21.03 4.54
N ASP A 55 11.49 -21.27 5.81
CA ASP A 55 10.57 -21.33 6.96
C ASP A 55 9.74 -20.03 7.18
N GLN A 56 10.19 -18.89 6.65
CA GLN A 56 9.50 -17.59 6.77
C GLN A 56 8.55 -17.26 5.61
N GLN A 57 8.27 -18.22 4.71
CA GLN A 57 7.38 -18.03 3.56
C GLN A 57 6.02 -17.40 3.94
N GLY A 58 5.43 -17.83 5.07
CA GLY A 58 4.13 -17.32 5.53
C GLY A 58 4.15 -15.84 5.90
N LEU A 59 5.22 -15.37 6.55
CA LEU A 59 5.38 -13.96 6.93
C LEU A 59 5.56 -13.08 5.69
N TYR A 60 6.43 -13.49 4.76
CA TYR A 60 6.66 -12.74 3.52
C TYR A 60 5.41 -12.70 2.64
N SER A 61 4.64 -13.78 2.57
CA SER A 61 3.36 -13.81 1.87
C SER A 61 2.35 -12.82 2.47
N LEU A 62 2.30 -12.71 3.79
CA LEU A 62 1.40 -11.76 4.46
C LEU A 62 1.82 -10.31 4.19
N ILE A 63 3.12 -10.01 4.27
CA ILE A 63 3.67 -8.70 3.90
C ILE A 63 3.35 -8.37 2.44
N ASN A 64 3.48 -9.34 1.53
CA ASN A 64 3.15 -9.18 0.12
C ASN A 64 1.66 -8.87 -0.09
N LEU A 65 0.77 -9.54 0.66
CA LEU A 65 -0.68 -9.33 0.58
C LEU A 65 -1.06 -7.88 0.94
N PHE A 66 -0.54 -7.38 2.06
CA PHE A 66 -0.89 -6.04 2.56
C PHE A 66 -0.15 -4.91 1.83
N SER A 67 1.05 -5.17 1.32
CA SER A 67 1.81 -4.20 0.51
C SER A 67 1.55 -4.32 -0.99
N GLY A 68 0.80 -5.33 -1.43
CA GLY A 68 0.60 -5.64 -2.84
C GLY A 68 1.91 -5.80 -3.63
N GLY A 69 2.97 -6.31 -2.99
CA GLY A 69 4.32 -6.50 -3.56
C GLY A 69 5.28 -5.32 -3.46
N ALA A 70 4.76 -4.12 -3.18
CA ALA A 70 5.52 -2.89 -3.22
C ALA A 70 6.66 -2.84 -2.19
N LEU A 71 6.44 -3.43 -1.00
CA LEU A 71 7.37 -3.37 0.13
C LEU A 71 8.56 -4.29 -0.08
N LEU A 72 8.31 -5.51 -0.55
CA LEU A 72 9.37 -6.49 -0.82
C LEU A 72 10.26 -6.06 -1.98
N GLN A 73 9.73 -5.30 -2.94
CA GLN A 73 10.48 -4.73 -4.05
C GLN A 73 11.18 -3.40 -3.73
N LEU A 74 11.05 -2.88 -2.49
CA LEU A 74 11.58 -1.57 -2.08
C LEU A 74 11.21 -0.45 -3.07
N SER A 75 9.97 -0.46 -3.55
CA SER A 75 9.45 0.55 -4.49
C SER A 75 9.24 1.91 -3.82
N ILE A 76 9.05 2.96 -4.63
CA ILE A 76 8.72 4.31 -4.14
C ILE A 76 7.46 4.28 -3.26
N PHE A 77 6.52 3.38 -3.56
CA PHE A 77 5.28 3.15 -2.83
C PHE A 77 5.34 1.96 -1.88
N ALA A 78 6.54 1.57 -1.43
CA ALA A 78 6.75 0.39 -0.58
C ALA A 78 5.92 0.39 0.72
N LEU A 79 5.80 1.55 1.36
CA LEU A 79 4.96 1.70 2.56
C LEU A 79 3.46 1.64 2.25
N GLY A 80 3.09 1.90 0.99
CA GLY A 80 1.72 1.92 0.52
C GLY A 80 0.84 2.86 1.34
N ILE A 81 -0.36 2.39 1.61
CA ILE A 81 -1.38 3.12 2.38
C ILE A 81 -1.28 2.87 3.89
N MET A 82 -0.40 1.97 4.33
CA MET A 82 -0.33 1.49 5.71
C MET A 82 -0.10 2.60 6.74
N PRO A 83 0.83 3.56 6.56
CA PRO A 83 1.03 4.63 7.54
C PRO A 83 -0.23 5.46 7.79
N TYR A 84 -1.04 5.67 6.75
CA TYR A 84 -2.31 6.39 6.88
C TYR A 84 -3.35 5.57 7.61
N ILE A 85 -3.48 4.28 7.28
CA ILE A 85 -4.42 3.38 7.98
C ILE A 85 -4.10 3.38 9.47
N THR A 86 -2.83 3.19 9.81
CA THR A 86 -2.38 3.21 11.21
C THR A 86 -2.67 4.55 11.88
N ALA A 87 -2.37 5.68 11.23
CA ALA A 87 -2.68 7.01 11.77
C ALA A 87 -4.19 7.20 12.02
N SER A 88 -5.04 6.76 11.08
CA SER A 88 -6.49 6.90 11.18
C SER A 88 -7.06 6.05 12.32
N ILE A 89 -6.55 4.82 12.52
CA ILE A 89 -6.95 3.94 13.62
C ILE A 89 -6.49 4.53 14.96
N ILE A 90 -5.25 5.05 15.03
CA ILE A 90 -4.75 5.71 16.24
C ILE A 90 -5.65 6.87 16.63
N LEU A 91 -6.02 7.75 15.69
CA LEU A 91 -6.89 8.88 16.00
C LEU A 91 -8.33 8.44 16.34
N GLN A 92 -8.85 7.42 15.67
CA GLN A 92 -10.16 6.85 16.02
C GLN A 92 -10.16 6.32 17.46
N LEU A 93 -9.12 5.62 17.89
CA LEU A 93 -8.98 5.16 19.28
C LEU A 93 -8.78 6.32 20.25
N LEU A 94 -7.95 7.30 19.90
CA LEU A 94 -7.73 8.50 20.72
C LEU A 94 -9.00 9.35 20.88
N THR A 95 -9.95 9.31 19.93
CA THR A 95 -11.24 10.00 20.10
C THR A 95 -12.09 9.44 21.23
N VAL A 96 -11.86 8.19 21.66
CA VAL A 96 -12.56 7.56 22.79
C VAL A 96 -11.88 7.91 24.12
N VAL A 97 -10.56 8.12 24.09
CA VAL A 97 -9.75 8.37 25.29
C VAL A 97 -9.65 9.86 25.62
N ILE A 98 -9.59 10.72 24.61
CA ILE A 98 -9.39 12.17 24.76
C ILE A 98 -10.72 12.91 24.53
N PRO A 99 -11.33 13.51 25.57
CA PRO A 99 -12.65 14.13 25.48
C PRO A 99 -12.69 15.34 24.52
N ARG A 100 -11.55 16.02 24.28
CA ARG A 100 -11.46 17.09 23.28
C ARG A 100 -11.61 16.57 21.85
N LEU A 101 -11.03 15.41 21.55
CA LEU A 101 -11.18 14.78 20.22
C LEU A 101 -12.59 14.22 20.05
N GLU A 102 -13.21 13.73 21.13
CA GLU A 102 -14.61 13.33 21.13
C GLU A 102 -15.55 14.53 20.85
N ALA A 103 -15.29 15.68 21.48
CA ALA A 103 -16.04 16.91 21.25
C ALA A 103 -15.93 17.36 19.79
N LEU A 104 -14.71 17.39 19.23
CA LEU A 104 -14.48 17.64 17.80
C LEU A 104 -15.27 16.67 16.92
N LYS A 105 -15.31 15.38 17.25
CA LYS A 105 -16.11 14.41 16.49
C LYS A 105 -17.62 14.71 16.55
N LYS A 106 -18.11 15.27 17.67
CA LYS A 106 -19.53 15.67 17.87
C LYS A 106 -19.90 16.98 17.18
N GLU A 107 -18.93 17.84 16.86
CA GLU A 107 -19.13 19.08 16.09
C GLU A 107 -19.53 18.84 14.61
N GLY A 108 -19.56 17.59 14.15
CA GLY A 108 -20.02 17.22 12.82
C GLY A 108 -18.95 17.43 11.76
N GLN A 109 -19.29 18.10 10.66
CA GLN A 109 -18.43 18.14 9.47
C GLN A 109 -17.16 18.98 9.66
N SER A 110 -17.24 20.09 10.38
CA SER A 110 -16.07 20.92 10.72
C SER A 110 -15.05 20.13 11.54
N GLY A 111 -15.48 19.45 12.59
CA GLY A 111 -14.60 18.66 13.44
C GLY A 111 -14.02 17.41 12.74
N GLN A 112 -14.78 16.79 11.84
CA GLN A 112 -14.24 15.70 10.99
C GLN A 112 -13.10 16.19 10.07
N THR A 113 -13.17 17.40 9.53
CA THR A 113 -12.08 17.95 8.73
C THR A 113 -10.81 18.19 9.56
N LEU A 114 -10.95 18.65 10.82
CA LEU A 114 -9.82 18.82 11.74
C LEU A 114 -9.19 17.48 12.11
N ILE A 115 -10.00 16.45 12.41
CA ILE A 115 -9.49 15.10 12.68
C ILE A 115 -8.75 14.55 11.45
N THR A 116 -9.24 14.82 10.24
CA THR A 116 -8.58 14.43 8.99
C THR A 116 -7.23 15.14 8.85
N GLN A 117 -7.14 16.44 9.16
CA GLN A 117 -5.87 17.16 9.16
C GLN A 117 -4.86 16.57 10.15
N TYR A 118 -5.29 16.25 11.37
CA TYR A 118 -4.42 15.55 12.33
C TYR A 118 -3.98 14.17 11.82
N THR A 119 -4.87 13.46 11.12
CA THR A 119 -4.54 12.17 10.51
C THR A 119 -3.44 12.34 9.46
N ARG A 120 -3.49 13.39 8.63
CA ARG A 120 -2.46 13.68 7.62
C ARG A 120 -1.10 13.95 8.27
N TYR A 121 -1.06 14.78 9.31
CA TYR A 121 0.19 15.06 10.02
C TYR A 121 0.78 13.81 10.67
N LEU A 122 -0.07 13.03 11.36
CA LEU A 122 0.36 11.78 11.98
C LEU A 122 0.84 10.76 10.95
N THR A 123 0.18 10.70 9.80
CA THR A 123 0.58 9.84 8.67
C THR A 123 1.99 10.15 8.19
N LEU A 124 2.32 11.44 8.01
CA LEU A 124 3.66 11.84 7.57
C LEU A 124 4.74 11.48 8.60
N VAL A 125 4.47 11.71 9.88
CA VAL A 125 5.40 11.33 10.97
C VAL A 125 5.62 9.81 10.98
N LEU A 126 4.53 9.03 10.91
CA LEU A 126 4.61 7.58 10.84
C LEU A 126 5.30 7.09 9.56
N ALA A 127 5.09 7.77 8.42
CA ALA A 127 5.73 7.42 7.17
C ALA A 127 7.26 7.58 7.26
N VAL A 128 7.75 8.68 7.86
CA VAL A 128 9.20 8.88 8.08
C VAL A 128 9.76 7.81 9.02
N LEU A 129 9.08 7.52 10.12
CA LEU A 129 9.52 6.51 11.09
C LEU A 129 9.56 5.11 10.46
N ASN A 130 8.50 4.70 9.76
CA ASN A 130 8.45 3.42 9.09
C ASN A 130 9.46 3.34 7.94
N ALA A 131 9.58 4.38 7.11
CA ALA A 131 10.58 4.45 6.04
C ALA A 131 11.99 4.24 6.60
N THR A 132 12.34 4.94 7.68
CA THR A 132 13.64 4.82 8.34
C THR A 132 13.87 3.39 8.85
N ALA A 133 12.87 2.79 9.50
CA ALA A 133 12.97 1.42 9.98
C ALA A 133 13.17 0.43 8.83
N PHE A 134 12.36 0.49 7.77
CA PHE A 134 12.45 -0.41 6.62
C PHE A 134 13.75 -0.25 5.84
N VAL A 135 14.18 0.99 5.56
CA VAL A 135 15.44 1.25 4.86
C VAL A 135 16.63 0.76 5.69
N THR A 136 16.62 0.96 7.00
CA THR A 136 17.68 0.46 7.88
C THR A 136 17.74 -1.06 7.90
N LEU A 137 16.59 -1.75 7.86
CA LEU A 137 16.55 -3.21 7.74
C LEU A 137 17.07 -3.70 6.38
N ALA A 138 16.74 -2.99 5.30
CA ALA A 138 17.21 -3.30 3.95
C ALA A 138 18.73 -3.11 3.81
N VAL A 139 19.28 -2.00 4.33
CA VAL A 139 20.72 -1.68 4.27
C VAL A 139 21.56 -2.64 5.11
N ASN A 140 21.01 -3.12 6.23
CA ASN A 140 21.66 -4.09 7.10
C ASN A 140 21.46 -5.56 6.64
N ASP A 141 20.88 -5.78 5.46
CA ASP A 141 20.61 -7.12 4.90
C ASP A 141 19.76 -8.00 5.85
N ARG A 142 18.90 -7.37 6.65
CA ARG A 142 18.00 -8.04 7.62
C ARG A 142 16.58 -8.19 7.11
N LEU A 143 16.26 -7.59 5.95
CA LEU A 143 14.94 -7.70 5.32
C LEU A 143 14.69 -9.13 4.80
N PHE A 144 15.72 -9.76 4.23
CA PHE A 144 15.72 -11.14 3.79
C PHE A 144 16.85 -11.91 4.49
N THR A 145 16.51 -12.98 5.21
CA THR A 145 17.51 -13.76 5.93
C THR A 145 18.52 -14.39 4.97
N GLY A 146 19.81 -14.09 5.15
CA GLY A 146 20.90 -14.70 4.36
C GLY A 146 21.12 -14.10 2.98
N CYS A 147 20.56 -12.91 2.71
CA CYS A 147 20.52 -12.34 1.37
C CYS A 147 21.16 -10.94 1.33
N PRO A 148 22.50 -10.86 1.20
CA PRO A 148 23.22 -9.59 1.21
C PRO A 148 23.16 -8.86 -0.14
N GLY A 149 23.23 -7.54 -0.11
CA GLY A 149 23.38 -6.71 -1.32
C GLY A 149 22.07 -6.23 -1.92
N LEU A 150 21.04 -6.03 -1.09
CA LEU A 150 19.76 -5.45 -1.48
C LEU A 150 19.90 -4.00 -2.00
N VAL A 151 20.99 -3.34 -1.61
CA VAL A 151 21.28 -1.92 -1.83
C VAL A 151 22.68 -1.76 -2.41
N TYR A 152 22.88 -0.86 -3.39
CA TYR A 152 24.17 -0.65 -4.05
C TYR A 152 25.19 0.06 -3.15
N ASP A 153 24.76 1.09 -2.41
CA ASP A 153 25.60 1.88 -1.50
C ASP A 153 24.92 2.04 -0.13
N LYS A 154 25.69 1.84 0.94
CA LYS A 154 25.23 1.98 2.34
C LYS A 154 25.54 3.35 2.94
N GLY A 155 26.05 4.29 2.15
CA GLY A 155 26.34 5.66 2.57
C GLY A 155 25.10 6.39 3.09
N LEU A 156 25.33 7.41 3.93
CA LEU A 156 24.25 8.19 4.53
C LEU A 156 23.40 8.93 3.49
N PHE A 157 24.01 9.42 2.42
CA PHE A 157 23.30 10.16 1.37
C PHE A 157 22.28 9.27 0.64
N PRO A 158 22.66 8.11 0.07
CA PRO A 158 21.68 7.18 -0.51
C PRO A 158 20.56 6.77 0.45
N VAL A 159 20.89 6.48 1.71
CA VAL A 159 19.88 6.10 2.73
C VAL A 159 18.86 7.20 2.97
N ILE A 160 19.30 8.45 3.14
CA ILE A 160 18.39 9.59 3.32
C ILE A 160 17.52 9.79 2.08
N THR A 161 18.08 9.66 0.88
CA THR A 161 17.30 9.79 -0.36
C THR A 161 16.22 8.71 -0.46
N MET A 162 16.49 7.47 -0.03
CA MET A 162 15.49 6.40 0.02
C MET A 162 14.36 6.75 0.99
N ILE A 163 14.70 7.19 2.20
CA ILE A 163 13.71 7.56 3.24
C ILE A 163 12.81 8.69 2.74
N LEU A 164 13.39 9.74 2.16
CA LEU A 164 12.63 10.87 1.61
C LEU A 164 11.74 10.43 0.44
N THR A 165 12.24 9.58 -0.45
CA THR A 165 11.49 9.07 -1.60
C THR A 165 10.28 8.25 -1.17
N MET A 166 10.45 7.33 -0.22
CA MET A 166 9.34 6.51 0.29
C MET A 166 8.33 7.32 1.10
N THR A 167 8.80 8.31 1.87
CA THR A 167 7.94 9.24 2.60
C THR A 167 7.12 10.10 1.64
N ALA A 168 7.76 10.68 0.62
CA ALA A 168 7.08 11.44 -0.42
C ALA A 168 6.08 10.57 -1.19
N GLY A 169 6.45 9.32 -1.50
CA GLY A 169 5.56 8.36 -2.13
C GLY A 169 4.30 8.10 -1.30
N THR A 170 4.44 7.92 0.01
CA THR A 170 3.30 7.77 0.94
C THR A 170 2.41 9.02 0.95
N GLY A 171 3.02 10.21 0.94
CA GLY A 171 2.29 11.48 0.85
C GLY A 171 1.47 11.60 -0.44
N VAL A 172 2.05 11.19 -1.57
CA VAL A 172 1.34 11.12 -2.86
C VAL A 172 0.19 10.13 -2.81
N ILE A 173 0.38 8.94 -2.23
CA ILE A 173 -0.68 7.92 -2.11
C ILE A 173 -1.85 8.45 -1.28
N MET A 174 -1.57 9.08 -0.14
CA MET A 174 -2.59 9.73 0.68
C MET A 174 -3.37 10.76 -0.13
N TRP A 175 -2.67 11.64 -0.85
CA TRP A 175 -3.30 12.65 -1.70
C TRP A 175 -4.17 12.04 -2.81
N LEU A 176 -3.68 10.98 -3.47
CA LEU A 176 -4.44 10.25 -4.49
C LEU A 176 -5.74 9.66 -3.92
N GLY A 177 -5.72 9.16 -2.69
CA GLY A 177 -6.91 8.64 -2.03
C GLY A 177 -7.96 9.67 -1.70
N GLU A 178 -7.53 10.84 -1.25
CA GLU A 178 -8.41 11.96 -1.03
C GLU A 178 -9.03 12.43 -2.35
N LEU A 179 -8.23 12.45 -3.42
CA LEU A 179 -8.69 12.81 -4.76
C LEU A 179 -9.75 11.83 -5.29
N ILE A 180 -9.61 10.52 -5.04
CA ILE A 180 -10.66 9.51 -5.35
C ILE A 180 -11.91 9.79 -4.51
N THR A 181 -11.77 10.18 -3.25
CA THR A 181 -12.94 10.45 -2.38
C THR A 181 -13.72 11.68 -2.84
N GLU A 182 -13.02 12.72 -3.31
CA GLU A 182 -13.66 13.96 -3.79
C GLU A 182 -14.26 13.84 -5.19
N ARG A 183 -13.54 13.20 -6.12
CA ARG A 183 -13.87 13.21 -7.56
C ARG A 183 -14.19 11.84 -8.14
N GLY A 184 -13.87 10.77 -7.42
CA GLY A 184 -14.06 9.39 -7.84
C GLY A 184 -15.33 8.77 -7.28
N VAL A 185 -15.29 7.44 -7.11
CA VAL A 185 -16.43 6.64 -6.61
C VAL A 185 -16.09 6.04 -5.25
N GLY A 186 -16.97 6.26 -4.27
CA GLY A 186 -16.85 5.69 -2.93
C GLY A 186 -15.79 6.39 -2.06
N ASN A 187 -15.25 5.66 -1.09
CA ASN A 187 -14.16 6.13 -0.23
C ASN A 187 -12.83 5.71 -0.85
N GLY A 188 -12.02 6.68 -1.26
CA GLY A 188 -10.77 6.43 -1.98
C GLY A 188 -9.76 5.58 -1.20
N MET A 189 -9.72 5.73 0.12
CA MET A 189 -8.84 4.92 0.97
C MET A 189 -9.27 3.45 0.96
N SER A 190 -10.58 3.18 1.10
CA SER A 190 -11.12 1.83 1.02
C SER A 190 -10.92 1.20 -0.36
N VAL A 191 -11.08 1.98 -1.43
CA VAL A 191 -10.88 1.52 -2.82
C VAL A 191 -9.40 1.16 -3.08
N MET A 192 -8.45 1.94 -2.55
CA MET A 192 -7.03 1.61 -2.67
C MET A 192 -6.66 0.34 -1.90
N ILE A 193 -7.16 0.17 -0.67
CA ILE A 193 -6.96 -1.06 0.11
C ILE A 193 -7.50 -2.27 -0.65
N PHE A 194 -8.73 -2.17 -1.14
CA PHE A 194 -9.36 -3.22 -1.94
C PHE A 194 -8.50 -3.57 -3.16
N THR A 195 -7.99 -2.56 -3.86
CA THR A 195 -7.17 -2.77 -5.05
C THR A 195 -5.84 -3.44 -4.71
N GLN A 196 -5.21 -3.10 -3.59
CA GLN A 196 -3.94 -3.67 -3.16
C GLN A 196 -4.08 -5.17 -2.85
N ILE A 197 -5.15 -5.55 -2.15
CA ILE A 197 -5.48 -6.95 -1.87
C ILE A 197 -5.89 -7.67 -3.16
N ALA A 198 -6.82 -7.11 -3.93
CA ALA A 198 -7.32 -7.71 -5.16
C ALA A 198 -6.21 -7.95 -6.20
N ALA A 199 -5.19 -7.11 -6.24
CA ALA A 199 -4.06 -7.26 -7.15
C ALA A 199 -3.16 -8.47 -6.84
N THR A 200 -3.23 -9.05 -5.63
CA THR A 200 -2.48 -10.28 -5.29
C THR A 200 -3.24 -11.56 -5.63
N PHE A 201 -4.55 -11.43 -5.87
CA PHE A 201 -5.43 -12.56 -6.20
C PHE A 201 -5.02 -13.29 -7.50
N PRO A 202 -4.69 -12.60 -8.61
CA PRO A 202 -4.26 -13.28 -9.83
C PRO A 202 -2.99 -14.12 -9.65
N SER A 203 -1.98 -13.59 -8.92
CA SER A 203 -0.75 -14.32 -8.62
C SER A 203 -1.00 -15.53 -7.72
N ALA A 204 -1.91 -15.41 -6.74
CA ALA A 204 -2.27 -16.51 -5.86
C ALA A 204 -3.04 -17.63 -6.61
N LEU A 205 -3.94 -17.26 -7.52
CA LEU A 205 -4.59 -18.24 -8.40
C LEU A 205 -3.60 -18.95 -9.31
N TRP A 206 -2.62 -18.22 -9.84
CA TRP A 206 -1.58 -18.80 -10.69
C TRP A 206 -0.69 -19.77 -9.92
N SER A 207 -0.29 -19.44 -8.68
CA SER A 207 0.51 -20.34 -7.86
C SER A 207 -0.23 -21.64 -7.50
N LEU A 208 -1.54 -21.56 -7.24
CA LEU A 208 -2.39 -22.73 -7.04
C LEU A 208 -2.46 -23.64 -8.28
N ARG A 209 -2.51 -23.05 -9.48
CA ARG A 209 -2.49 -23.80 -10.74
C ARG A 209 -1.17 -24.54 -10.94
N VAL A 210 -0.04 -23.88 -10.66
CA VAL A 210 1.29 -24.48 -10.80
C VAL A 210 1.53 -25.57 -9.75
N ALA A 211 1.02 -25.40 -8.52
CA ALA A 211 1.15 -26.37 -7.44
C ALA A 211 0.34 -27.66 -7.65
N ARG A 212 -0.66 -27.68 -8.53
CA ARG A 212 -1.46 -28.87 -8.87
C ARG A 212 -1.43 -29.14 -10.37
N PRO A 213 -0.38 -29.82 -10.89
CA PRO A 213 -0.24 -30.06 -12.33
C PRO A 213 -1.27 -31.04 -12.95
N GLY A 214 -2.25 -31.56 -12.18
CA GLY A 214 -2.91 -32.83 -12.54
C GLY A 214 -4.39 -33.05 -12.24
N SER A 215 -5.20 -32.13 -11.69
CA SER A 215 -6.66 -32.37 -11.66
C SER A 215 -7.52 -31.10 -11.79
N GLN A 216 -8.32 -31.10 -12.85
CA GLN A 216 -9.53 -30.30 -13.08
C GLN A 216 -9.48 -28.86 -12.57
N GLY A 217 -8.71 -28.04 -13.31
CA GLY A 217 -8.68 -26.61 -13.13
C GLY A 217 -10.07 -25.98 -13.25
N TRP A 218 -10.35 -25.02 -12.37
CA TRP A 218 -11.46 -24.08 -12.37
C TRP A 218 -12.79 -24.50 -11.71
N VAL A 219 -13.07 -25.79 -11.45
CA VAL A 219 -14.43 -26.22 -11.02
C VAL A 219 -14.48 -27.01 -9.71
N VAL A 220 -13.38 -27.15 -8.98
CA VAL A 220 -13.44 -27.73 -7.62
C VAL A 220 -13.50 -26.61 -6.59
N PHE A 221 -14.67 -25.96 -6.55
CA PHE A 221 -15.26 -25.40 -5.34
C PHE A 221 -16.45 -26.28 -4.98
#